data_AF-A0A836KRH6-F1
#
_entry.id   AF-A0A836KRH6-F1
#
_cell.length_a   1.000
_cell.length_b   1.000
_cell.length_c   1.000
_cell.angle_alpha   90.00
_cell.angle_beta   90.00
_cell.angle_gamma   90.00
#
_symmetry.space_group_name_H-M   'P 1'
#
loop_
_entity.id
_entity.type
_entity.pdbx_description
1 polymer ?
#
loop_
_entity_poly.entity_id
_entity_poly.type
_entity_poly.pdbx_seq_one_letter_code
_entity_poly.pdbx_strand_id
1 'polypeptide(L)'
;MFEMTAVVPKCIDEATSVMEVALDAVCEMSSGVKKIERTAVIVASCVDSTKVLLLCGGGSVHEPAHAGLVARGWQRGAVCGSVFGSPPTAHVSAGIDSLANLQGPNGPGILVIITNCTCNILSFEYAVLQARARGIQVETALAADDAFFGTEYAKNCRGFAGCCLLHKILGAAAASVLSLAQLKELFDRVSRNMRSIGASLSSCLLPGSPASSVLPPGTVDVGLGLHGEISLLQIPFEGAAPLTHLLVGIPMGKGEVPVRGKTTAINAGSIALLLVNNLGSTTDLEMSILSYHALRKCATAHATIVGVHSERHMTLLDMHSFSLTLLVVEDEADLKDVLNTDALQGPLMKFHSPQLPGLTVPGPLTALQLARREAEAAGRVVAAPTTSPLCTASSRSSCRLRLISTGLTRMCAMVTSVAACSARRLRCWKRCLTFCGRPTCGAPSHISLNPLPTPLPAPRARFTARCFSAAATARRWRSRAAAQWRPCAWRPHRTVSMCRSSVARAPVTAPWWTY
;
A
#
# COMPACT_ATOMS: atom_id res chain seq x y z
N MET A 1 21.73 -14.69 -10.44
CA MET A 1 20.86 -14.11 -11.48
C MET A 1 19.54 -14.85 -11.43
N PHE A 2 18.55 -14.31 -10.71
CA PHE A 2 17.17 -14.80 -10.81
C PHE A 2 16.59 -14.24 -12.12
N GLU A 3 15.89 -15.07 -12.88
CA GLU A 3 15.24 -14.71 -14.14
C GLU A 3 14.28 -13.52 -13.94
N MET A 4 14.67 -12.33 -14.40
CA MET A 4 13.89 -11.09 -14.33
C MET A 4 12.82 -11.00 -15.44
N THR A 5 12.33 -12.13 -15.94
CA THR A 5 11.38 -12.16 -17.07
C THR A 5 10.00 -12.68 -16.68
N ALA A 6 9.83 -13.22 -15.47
CA ALA A 6 8.54 -13.71 -15.03
C ALA A 6 7.63 -12.57 -14.57
N VAL A 7 6.49 -12.40 -15.25
CA VAL A 7 5.39 -11.55 -14.80
C VAL A 7 4.94 -12.04 -13.43
N VAL A 8 4.96 -11.16 -12.43
CA VAL A 8 4.47 -11.49 -11.10
C VAL A 8 2.94 -11.62 -11.16
N PRO A 9 2.36 -12.75 -10.71
CA PRO A 9 0.91 -12.92 -10.70
C PRO A 9 0.23 -11.83 -9.86
N LYS A 10 -0.85 -11.25 -10.39
CA LYS A 10 -1.76 -10.36 -9.66
C LYS A 10 -3.16 -10.98 -9.66
N CYS A 11 -3.98 -10.62 -8.67
CA CYS A 11 -5.37 -11.05 -8.58
C CYS A 11 -6.25 -10.30 -9.59
N ILE A 12 -6.02 -10.57 -10.88
CA ILE A 12 -6.72 -9.99 -12.02
C ILE A 12 -6.95 -11.09 -13.05
N ASP A 13 -8.02 -10.98 -13.84
CA ASP A 13 -8.26 -11.89 -14.96
C ASP A 13 -7.39 -11.52 -16.17
N GLU A 14 -7.47 -10.25 -16.60
CA GLU A 14 -6.69 -9.71 -17.73
C GLU A 14 -6.19 -8.29 -17.43
N ALA A 15 -4.98 -7.97 -17.91
CA ALA A 15 -4.38 -6.65 -17.69
C ALA A 15 -5.12 -5.50 -18.40
N THR A 16 -5.81 -5.80 -19.50
CA THR A 16 -6.55 -4.81 -20.30
C THR A 16 -7.91 -4.44 -19.71
N SER A 17 -8.54 -5.33 -18.95
CA SER A 17 -9.87 -5.11 -18.36
C SER A 17 -9.82 -4.65 -16.90
N VAL A 18 -8.63 -4.63 -16.27
CA VAL A 18 -8.46 -4.32 -14.83
C VAL A 18 -9.18 -3.05 -14.40
N MET A 19 -9.11 -1.99 -15.22
CA MET A 19 -9.72 -0.71 -14.87
C MET A 19 -11.24 -0.74 -14.96
N GLU A 20 -11.76 -1.38 -16.01
CA GLU A 20 -13.21 -1.46 -16.22
C GLU A 20 -13.86 -2.24 -15.09
N VAL A 21 -13.33 -3.42 -14.78
CA VAL A 21 -13.82 -4.29 -13.70
C VAL A 21 -13.71 -3.62 -12.34
N ALA A 22 -12.58 -2.95 -12.05
CA ALA A 22 -12.40 -2.25 -10.78
C ALA A 22 -13.41 -1.10 -10.58
N LEU A 23 -13.69 -0.32 -11.64
CA LEU A 23 -14.66 0.78 -11.57
C LEU A 23 -16.11 0.30 -11.50
N ASP A 24 -16.44 -0.80 -12.17
CA ASP A 24 -17.76 -1.43 -12.08
C ASP A 24 -17.99 -1.94 -10.65
N ALA A 25 -16.98 -2.57 -10.04
CA ALA A 25 -17.04 -2.99 -8.64
C ALA A 25 -17.29 -1.81 -7.68
N VAL A 26 -16.69 -0.64 -7.91
CA VAL A 26 -16.96 0.57 -7.10
C VAL A 26 -18.45 0.96 -7.14
N CYS A 27 -19.10 0.83 -8.31
CA CYS A 27 -20.52 1.12 -8.47
C CYS A 27 -21.42 0.02 -7.89
N GLU A 28 -21.02 -1.25 -8.02
CA GLU A 28 -21.79 -2.37 -7.47
C GLU A 28 -21.73 -2.43 -5.94
N MET A 29 -20.61 -2.02 -5.34
CA MET A 29 -20.44 -1.98 -3.88
C MET A 29 -21.13 -0.77 -3.22
N SER A 30 -21.49 0.27 -3.99
CA SER A 30 -22.02 1.52 -3.44
C SER A 30 -23.13 2.13 -4.30
N SER A 31 -24.33 2.23 -3.74
CA SER A 31 -25.47 2.93 -4.36
C SER A 31 -25.28 4.46 -4.46
N GLY A 32 -24.24 5.00 -3.80
CA GLY A 32 -23.93 6.43 -3.76
C GLY A 32 -23.27 6.96 -5.04
N VAL A 33 -22.83 6.09 -5.94
CA VAL A 33 -22.08 6.45 -7.14
C VAL A 33 -22.58 5.72 -8.39
N LYS A 34 -22.26 6.26 -9.56
CA LYS A 34 -22.58 5.70 -10.87
C LYS A 34 -21.40 5.92 -11.81
N LYS A 35 -21.19 4.96 -12.72
CA LYS A 35 -20.26 5.11 -13.84
C LYS A 35 -20.97 5.72 -15.04
N ILE A 36 -20.36 6.69 -15.70
CA ILE A 36 -20.87 7.20 -16.99
C ILE A 36 -20.57 6.15 -18.07
N GLU A 37 -21.60 5.74 -18.81
CA GLU A 37 -21.50 4.68 -19.82
C GLU A 37 -20.34 4.90 -20.80
N ARG A 38 -19.59 3.83 -21.10
CA ARG A 38 -18.45 3.83 -22.03
C ARG A 38 -17.31 4.79 -21.66
N THR A 39 -17.26 5.22 -20.41
CA THR A 39 -16.16 6.03 -19.90
C THR A 39 -15.63 5.43 -18.60
N ALA A 40 -14.45 5.89 -18.19
CA ALA A 40 -13.86 5.59 -16.88
C ALA A 40 -14.14 6.75 -15.90
N VAL A 41 -15.39 7.21 -15.83
CA VAL A 41 -15.80 8.34 -14.98
C VAL A 41 -16.82 7.87 -13.96
N ILE A 42 -16.52 8.09 -12.69
CA ILE A 42 -17.43 7.86 -11.57
C ILE A 42 -18.01 9.20 -11.13
N VAL A 43 -19.33 9.28 -11.01
CA VAL A 43 -20.03 10.45 -10.49
C VAL A 43 -20.95 10.04 -9.35
N ALA A 44 -21.26 10.99 -8.47
CA ALA A 44 -22.24 10.74 -7.41
C ALA A 44 -23.64 10.51 -8.01
N SER A 45 -24.38 9.57 -7.44
CA SER A 45 -25.71 9.17 -7.92
C SER A 45 -26.79 10.25 -7.76
N CYS A 46 -26.60 11.12 -6.78
CA CYS A 46 -27.37 12.34 -6.52
C CYS A 46 -26.39 13.44 -6.12
N VAL A 47 -26.77 14.72 -6.22
CA VAL A 47 -26.00 15.86 -5.70
C VAL A 47 -26.97 16.90 -5.14
N ASP A 48 -26.45 17.82 -4.34
CA ASP A 48 -27.17 19.05 -3.99
C ASP A 48 -26.87 20.09 -5.06
N SER A 49 -27.84 20.40 -5.91
CA SER A 49 -27.67 21.30 -7.05
C SER A 49 -27.39 22.76 -6.65
N THR A 50 -27.63 23.11 -5.39
CA THR A 50 -27.41 24.46 -4.84
C THR A 50 -25.98 24.70 -4.37
N LYS A 51 -25.12 23.68 -4.44
CA LYS A 51 -23.73 23.73 -3.96
C LYS A 51 -22.73 23.57 -5.09
N VAL A 52 -21.54 24.12 -4.89
CA VAL A 52 -20.39 23.87 -5.76
C VAL A 52 -20.03 22.38 -5.69
N LEU A 53 -19.75 21.79 -6.85
CA LEU A 53 -19.35 20.38 -6.96
C LEU A 53 -17.85 20.29 -7.24
N LEU A 54 -17.17 19.30 -6.67
CA LEU A 54 -15.76 19.05 -6.94
C LEU A 54 -15.60 17.88 -7.91
N LEU A 55 -14.67 18.04 -8.85
CA LEU A 55 -14.23 17.00 -9.78
C LEU A 55 -12.72 16.86 -9.67
N CYS A 56 -12.22 15.64 -9.61
CA CYS A 56 -10.79 15.35 -9.71
C CYS A 56 -10.57 14.12 -10.60
N GLY A 57 -9.32 13.77 -10.83
CA GLY A 57 -8.97 12.56 -11.54
C GLY A 57 -7.49 12.53 -11.92
N GLY A 58 -7.12 11.51 -12.66
CA GLY A 58 -5.74 11.26 -13.06
C GLY A 58 -5.55 9.82 -13.51
N GLY A 59 -4.28 9.42 -13.60
CA GLY A 59 -3.92 8.02 -13.80
C GLY A 59 -4.55 7.14 -12.73
N SER A 60 -4.92 5.93 -13.13
CA SER A 60 -5.36 4.91 -12.18
C SER A 60 -4.17 4.26 -11.51
N VAL A 61 -4.43 3.40 -10.50
CA VAL A 61 -3.46 2.76 -9.59
C VAL A 61 -3.16 3.49 -8.28
N HIS A 62 -3.92 4.55 -8.01
CA HIS A 62 -3.83 5.36 -6.81
C HIS A 62 -4.95 5.08 -5.81
N GLU A 63 -5.69 3.98 -5.98
CA GLU A 63 -6.90 3.71 -5.23
C GLU A 63 -6.66 3.74 -3.71
N PRO A 64 -7.55 4.33 -2.90
CA PRO A 64 -8.90 4.81 -3.28
C PRO A 64 -8.93 6.13 -4.07
N ALA A 65 -7.83 6.86 -4.21
CA ALA A 65 -7.81 8.04 -5.06
C ALA A 65 -7.98 7.66 -6.55
N HIS A 66 -8.88 8.27 -7.32
CA HIS A 66 -9.86 9.28 -6.93
C HIS A 66 -11.28 8.69 -6.76
N ALA A 67 -11.62 7.60 -7.45
CA ALA A 67 -12.98 7.04 -7.49
C ALA A 67 -13.55 6.68 -6.11
N GLY A 68 -12.74 6.12 -5.21
CA GLY A 68 -13.15 5.75 -3.85
C GLY A 68 -13.40 6.96 -2.93
N LEU A 69 -13.03 8.16 -3.36
CA LEU A 69 -13.28 9.42 -2.65
C LEU A 69 -14.54 10.14 -3.14
N VAL A 70 -15.28 9.58 -4.11
CA VAL A 70 -16.56 10.15 -4.55
C VAL A 70 -17.64 9.86 -3.51
N ALA A 71 -17.98 10.86 -2.70
CA ALA A 71 -18.91 10.71 -1.58
C ALA A 71 -19.56 12.04 -1.17
N ARG A 72 -20.55 11.97 -0.26
CA ARG A 72 -21.13 13.16 0.37
C ARG A 72 -20.09 13.82 1.27
N GLY A 73 -19.98 15.15 1.20
CA GLY A 73 -18.92 15.90 1.90
C GLY A 73 -17.53 15.74 1.26
N TRP A 74 -17.42 15.09 0.11
CA TRP A 74 -16.18 14.95 -0.66
C TRP A 74 -16.43 15.40 -2.12
N GLN A 75 -15.53 15.02 -3.02
CA GLN A 75 -15.74 15.21 -4.44
C GLN A 75 -16.95 14.44 -4.98
N ARG A 76 -17.53 14.98 -6.05
CA ARG A 76 -18.78 14.49 -6.66
C ARG A 76 -18.57 13.80 -7.99
N GLY A 77 -17.37 13.88 -8.54
CA GLY A 77 -16.94 13.00 -9.61
C GLY A 77 -15.43 12.76 -9.58
N ALA A 78 -15.04 11.63 -10.18
CA ALA A 78 -13.67 11.21 -10.38
C ALA A 78 -13.49 10.70 -11.81
N VAL A 79 -12.45 11.20 -12.50
CA VAL A 79 -12.09 10.79 -13.85
C VAL A 79 -10.86 9.89 -13.79
N CYS A 80 -11.02 8.62 -14.14
CA CYS A 80 -9.95 7.63 -14.08
C CYS A 80 -9.34 7.41 -15.46
N GLY A 81 -8.02 7.52 -15.55
CA GLY A 81 -7.25 7.23 -16.76
C GLY A 81 -6.79 5.77 -16.83
N SER A 82 -5.87 5.46 -17.74
CA SER A 82 -5.21 4.16 -17.74
C SER A 82 -4.24 4.03 -16.57
N VAL A 83 -3.64 2.86 -16.39
CA VAL A 83 -2.56 2.65 -15.41
C VAL A 83 -1.43 3.67 -15.66
N PHE A 84 -1.18 4.55 -14.69
CA PHE A 84 -0.27 5.71 -14.76
C PHE A 84 -0.49 6.70 -15.92
N GLY A 85 -1.58 6.58 -16.68
CA GLY A 85 -1.87 7.46 -17.81
C GLY A 85 -3.00 8.43 -17.49
N SER A 86 -2.79 9.72 -17.76
CA SER A 86 -3.84 10.74 -17.65
C SER A 86 -5.11 10.34 -18.42
N PRO A 87 -6.32 10.65 -17.90
CA PRO A 87 -7.54 10.34 -18.60
C PRO A 87 -7.65 11.11 -19.93
N PRO A 88 -8.36 10.54 -20.93
CA PRO A 88 -8.70 11.27 -22.14
C PRO A 88 -9.53 12.52 -21.80
N THR A 89 -9.29 13.64 -22.48
CA THR A 89 -10.10 14.87 -22.33
C THR A 89 -11.59 14.59 -22.47
N ALA A 90 -12.01 13.71 -23.39
CA ALA A 90 -13.41 13.35 -23.58
C ALA A 90 -14.06 12.81 -22.28
N HIS A 91 -13.32 12.06 -21.46
CA HIS A 91 -13.82 11.57 -20.17
C HIS A 91 -13.92 12.72 -19.15
N VAL A 92 -12.95 13.64 -19.14
CA VAL A 92 -13.02 14.83 -18.29
C VAL A 92 -14.23 15.70 -18.65
N SER A 93 -14.43 15.97 -19.94
CA SER A 93 -15.60 16.69 -20.45
C SER A 93 -16.90 16.01 -20.04
N ALA A 94 -16.99 14.67 -20.18
CA ALA A 94 -18.17 13.92 -19.75
C ALA A 94 -18.45 14.06 -18.24
N GLY A 95 -17.40 14.06 -17.40
CA GLY A 95 -17.53 14.31 -15.97
C GLY A 95 -18.04 15.72 -15.65
N ILE A 96 -17.47 16.74 -16.29
CA ILE A 96 -17.91 18.14 -16.13
C ILE A 96 -19.36 18.30 -16.59
N ASP A 97 -19.69 17.81 -17.78
CA ASP A 97 -21.03 17.92 -18.37
C ASP A 97 -22.07 17.19 -17.51
N SER A 98 -21.73 16.01 -16.98
CA SER A 98 -22.62 15.27 -16.07
C SER A 98 -22.91 16.05 -14.79
N LEU A 99 -21.89 16.61 -14.14
CA LEU A 99 -22.07 17.40 -12.92
C LEU A 99 -22.82 18.71 -13.19
N ALA A 100 -22.53 19.38 -14.31
CA ALA A 100 -23.23 20.59 -14.72
C ALA A 100 -24.71 20.33 -14.98
N ASN A 101 -25.03 19.23 -15.67
CA ASN A 101 -26.41 18.81 -15.90
C ASN A 101 -27.16 18.51 -14.59
N LEU A 102 -26.47 17.97 -13.59
CA LEU A 102 -27.05 17.74 -12.27
C LEU A 102 -27.30 19.03 -11.47
N GLN A 103 -26.51 20.09 -11.69
CA GLN A 103 -26.77 21.41 -11.09
C GLN A 103 -27.88 22.16 -11.83
N GLY A 104 -28.01 21.95 -13.14
CA GLY A 104 -28.94 22.68 -13.99
C GLY A 104 -28.38 24.03 -14.49
N PRO A 105 -29.18 24.81 -15.23
CA PRO A 105 -28.76 26.09 -15.77
C PRO A 105 -28.45 27.09 -14.64
N ASN A 106 -27.36 27.85 -14.78
CA ASN A 106 -26.87 28.80 -13.76
C ASN A 106 -26.57 28.15 -12.39
N GLY A 107 -26.16 26.88 -12.40
CA GLY A 107 -25.67 26.21 -11.20
C GLY A 107 -24.47 26.94 -10.55
N PRO A 108 -24.18 26.70 -9.26
CA PRO A 108 -23.09 27.37 -8.52
C PRO A 108 -21.68 27.15 -9.09
N GLY A 109 -21.54 26.16 -9.99
CA GLY A 109 -20.31 25.84 -10.69
C GLY A 109 -19.56 24.63 -10.14
N ILE A 110 -18.47 24.28 -10.82
CA ILE A 110 -17.65 23.10 -10.55
C ILE A 110 -16.21 23.54 -10.32
N LEU A 111 -15.59 23.06 -9.25
CA LEU A 111 -14.15 23.21 -9.02
C LEU A 111 -13.43 21.93 -9.44
N VAL A 112 -12.57 22.04 -10.44
CA VAL A 112 -11.78 20.94 -10.98
C VAL A 112 -10.40 20.95 -10.33
N ILE A 113 -10.15 19.97 -9.46
CA ILE A 113 -8.86 19.79 -8.80
C ILE A 113 -7.98 18.93 -9.71
N ILE A 114 -6.82 19.47 -10.10
CA ILE A 114 -5.88 18.83 -11.02
C ILE A 114 -4.62 18.50 -10.23
N THR A 115 -4.28 17.21 -10.11
CA THR A 115 -2.98 16.79 -9.57
C THR A 115 -1.88 17.25 -10.54
N ASN A 116 -0.86 17.97 -10.06
CA ASN A 116 0.17 18.60 -10.90
C ASN A 116 1.07 17.56 -11.61
N CYS A 117 0.59 17.08 -12.75
CA CYS A 117 1.30 16.35 -13.80
C CYS A 117 1.00 17.07 -15.11
N THR A 118 2.01 17.31 -15.95
CA THR A 118 1.82 17.86 -17.31
C THR A 118 0.72 17.15 -18.08
N CYS A 119 0.71 15.82 -17.98
CA CYS A 119 -0.29 14.94 -18.58
C CYS A 119 -1.73 15.24 -18.13
N ASN A 120 -1.94 15.48 -16.84
CA ASN A 120 -3.24 15.81 -16.26
C ASN A 120 -3.62 17.25 -16.62
N ILE A 121 -2.68 18.20 -16.49
CA ILE A 121 -2.92 19.61 -16.82
C ILE A 121 -3.46 19.74 -18.24
N LEU A 122 -2.80 19.15 -19.24
CA LEU A 122 -3.22 19.25 -20.63
C LEU A 122 -4.64 18.69 -20.84
N SER A 123 -4.92 17.49 -20.32
CA SER A 123 -6.23 16.84 -20.48
C SER A 123 -7.36 17.63 -19.82
N PHE A 124 -7.14 18.10 -18.58
CA PHE A 124 -8.16 18.75 -17.77
C PHE A 124 -8.38 20.21 -18.15
N GLU A 125 -7.32 20.99 -18.33
CA GLU A 125 -7.44 22.40 -18.75
C GLU A 125 -8.13 22.51 -20.11
N TYR A 126 -7.83 21.60 -21.05
CA TYR A 126 -8.53 21.59 -22.34
C TYR A 126 -10.03 21.30 -22.19
N ALA A 127 -10.43 20.36 -21.33
CA ALA A 127 -11.84 20.08 -21.06
C ALA A 127 -12.55 21.27 -20.40
N VAL A 128 -11.87 21.95 -19.46
CA VAL A 128 -12.40 23.13 -18.77
C VAL A 128 -12.55 24.31 -19.73
N LEU A 129 -11.59 24.54 -20.63
CA LEU A 129 -11.70 25.55 -21.68
C LEU A 129 -12.93 25.30 -22.56
N GLN A 130 -13.17 24.05 -22.96
CA GLN A 130 -14.35 23.67 -23.73
C GLN A 130 -15.66 23.89 -22.94
N ALA A 131 -15.68 23.54 -21.66
CA ALA A 131 -16.85 23.72 -20.79
C ALA A 131 -17.20 25.20 -20.60
N ARG A 132 -16.20 26.05 -20.35
CA ARG A 132 -16.35 27.51 -20.24
C ARG A 132 -16.88 28.12 -21.53
N ALA A 133 -16.41 27.65 -22.70
CA ALA A 133 -16.93 28.09 -24.00
C ALA A 133 -18.41 27.74 -24.22
N ARG A 134 -18.92 26.70 -23.53
CA ARG A 134 -20.35 26.34 -23.49
C ARG A 134 -21.15 27.07 -22.40
N GLY A 135 -20.52 27.98 -21.65
CA GLY A 135 -21.16 28.74 -20.57
C GLY A 135 -21.27 27.99 -19.24
N ILE A 136 -20.58 26.85 -19.08
CA ILE A 136 -20.54 26.14 -17.79
C ILE A 136 -19.59 26.88 -16.84
N GLN A 137 -20.06 27.20 -15.64
CA GLN A 137 -19.24 27.83 -14.60
C GLN A 137 -18.27 26.80 -14.02
N VAL A 138 -17.00 26.86 -14.41
CA VAL A 138 -15.95 25.93 -13.98
C VAL A 138 -14.67 26.68 -13.65
N GLU A 139 -14.03 26.33 -12.54
CA GLU A 139 -12.70 26.81 -12.14
C GLU A 139 -11.72 25.65 -11.96
N THR A 140 -10.41 25.92 -12.09
CA THR A 140 -9.36 24.92 -11.88
C THR A 140 -8.53 25.22 -10.63
N ALA A 141 -8.01 24.16 -10.01
CA ALA A 141 -7.20 24.22 -8.82
C ALA A 141 -6.06 23.19 -8.92
N LEU A 142 -4.81 23.65 -8.99
CA LEU A 142 -3.64 22.79 -9.24
C LEU A 142 -3.03 22.31 -7.92
N ALA A 143 -3.20 21.02 -7.59
CA ALA A 143 -2.62 20.40 -6.40
C ALA A 143 -1.14 20.07 -6.66
N ALA A 144 -0.25 20.79 -5.98
CA ALA A 144 1.20 20.76 -6.17
C ALA A 144 1.89 20.80 -4.80
N ASP A 145 1.98 19.64 -4.15
CA ASP A 145 2.41 19.50 -2.75
C ASP A 145 3.73 18.74 -2.55
N ASP A 146 4.40 18.24 -3.59
CA ASP A 146 5.71 17.57 -3.46
C ASP A 146 6.84 18.47 -2.91
N ALA A 147 7.20 18.22 -1.66
CA ALA A 147 8.18 18.98 -0.88
C ALA A 147 9.60 18.89 -1.44
N PHE A 148 9.93 17.93 -2.32
CA PHE A 148 11.27 17.84 -2.91
C PHE A 148 11.60 19.05 -3.79
N PHE A 149 10.58 19.71 -4.35
CA PHE A 149 10.73 20.90 -5.19
C PHE A 149 10.73 22.22 -4.41
N GLY A 150 10.57 22.15 -3.09
CA GLY A 150 10.47 23.32 -2.22
C GLY A 150 9.13 24.06 -2.33
N THR A 151 9.06 25.24 -1.74
CA THR A 151 7.83 26.05 -1.65
C THR A 151 7.82 27.25 -2.60
N GLU A 152 8.97 27.59 -3.21
CA GLU A 152 9.09 28.76 -4.08
C GLU A 152 8.52 28.53 -5.50
N TYR A 153 8.45 27.28 -5.97
CA TYR A 153 8.13 26.95 -7.36
C TYR A 153 6.98 25.94 -7.50
N ALA A 154 5.77 26.33 -7.11
CA ALA A 154 4.57 25.50 -7.22
C ALA A 154 4.36 24.94 -8.65
N LYS A 155 4.70 25.71 -9.70
CA LYS A 155 4.57 25.29 -11.10
C LYS A 155 5.35 24.02 -11.45
N ASN A 156 6.49 23.79 -10.79
CA ASN A 156 7.37 22.64 -11.05
C ASN A 156 7.19 21.53 -10.01
N CYS A 157 6.36 21.76 -8.99
CA CYS A 157 6.12 20.85 -7.89
C CYS A 157 5.06 19.81 -8.28
N ARG A 158 5.36 18.52 -8.15
CA ARG A 158 4.39 17.46 -8.48
C ARG A 158 3.22 17.47 -7.51
N GLY A 159 2.06 16.98 -7.96
CA GLY A 159 0.95 16.65 -7.06
C GLY A 159 1.18 15.29 -6.39
N PHE A 160 0.86 15.19 -5.10
CA PHE A 160 1.06 14.01 -4.27
C PHE A 160 -0.16 13.73 -3.38
N ALA A 161 0.02 12.96 -2.30
CA ALA A 161 -1.01 12.54 -1.35
C ALA A 161 -1.78 13.68 -0.66
N GLY A 162 -1.23 14.91 -0.63
CA GLY A 162 -1.91 16.08 -0.11
C GLY A 162 -3.18 16.44 -0.91
N CYS A 163 -3.26 16.03 -2.17
CA CYS A 163 -4.48 16.11 -2.98
C CYS A 163 -5.70 15.47 -2.27
N CYS A 164 -5.51 14.36 -1.55
CA CYS A 164 -6.58 13.74 -0.77
C CYS A 164 -7.06 14.60 0.42
N LEU A 165 -6.17 15.37 1.04
CA LEU A 165 -6.53 16.34 2.07
C LEU A 165 -7.31 17.51 1.47
N LEU A 166 -6.92 17.99 0.28
CA LEU A 166 -7.66 19.04 -0.43
C LEU A 166 -9.09 18.59 -0.74
N HIS A 167 -9.29 17.34 -1.16
CA HIS A 167 -10.65 16.77 -1.37
C HIS A 167 -11.49 16.79 -0.10
N LYS A 168 -10.89 16.47 1.04
CA LYS A 168 -11.58 16.51 2.34
C LYS A 168 -11.95 17.94 2.71
N ILE A 169 -10.99 18.87 2.70
CA ILE A 169 -11.18 20.24 3.18
C ILE A 169 -12.17 20.98 2.30
N LEU A 170 -11.95 20.94 0.98
CA LEU A 170 -12.86 21.58 0.02
C LEU A 170 -14.22 20.91 -0.02
N GLY A 171 -14.30 19.59 0.18
CA GLY A 171 -15.57 18.86 0.21
C GLY A 171 -16.45 19.26 1.39
N ALA A 172 -15.84 19.45 2.58
CA ALA A 172 -16.53 19.97 3.77
C ALA A 172 -16.99 21.43 3.55
N ALA A 173 -16.11 22.25 3.01
CA ALA A 173 -16.42 23.66 2.74
C ALA A 173 -17.51 23.81 1.68
N ALA A 174 -17.48 23.02 0.60
CA ALA A 174 -18.51 23.00 -0.43
C ALA A 174 -19.86 22.53 0.12
N ALA A 175 -19.85 21.58 1.07
CA ALA A 175 -21.06 21.14 1.77
C ALA A 175 -21.71 22.26 2.60
N SER A 176 -20.94 23.27 3.01
CA SER A 176 -21.37 24.45 3.78
C SER A 176 -21.79 25.64 2.91
N VAL A 177 -22.03 25.43 1.60
CA VAL A 177 -22.55 26.44 0.64
C VAL A 177 -21.58 27.61 0.40
N LEU A 178 -20.27 27.36 0.40
CA LEU A 178 -19.31 28.34 -0.09
C LEU A 178 -19.47 28.54 -1.62
N SER A 179 -19.31 29.79 -2.07
CA SER A 179 -19.26 30.09 -3.50
C SER A 179 -17.99 29.54 -4.15
N LEU A 180 -17.99 29.41 -5.49
CA LEU A 180 -16.85 28.89 -6.24
C LEU A 180 -15.58 29.73 -6.01
N ALA A 181 -15.72 31.06 -5.91
CA ALA A 181 -14.61 31.97 -5.63
C ALA A 181 -14.03 31.76 -4.22
N GLN A 182 -14.90 31.62 -3.21
CA GLN A 182 -14.46 31.37 -1.83
C GLN A 182 -13.79 30.00 -1.67
N LEU A 183 -14.26 28.98 -2.39
CA LEU A 183 -13.60 27.68 -2.41
C LEU A 183 -12.22 27.74 -3.08
N LYS A 184 -12.08 28.54 -4.14
CA LYS A 184 -10.80 28.76 -4.80
C LYS A 184 -9.81 29.47 -3.87
N GLU A 185 -10.26 30.48 -3.14
CA GLU A 185 -9.45 31.18 -2.13
C GLU A 185 -9.01 30.24 -1.00
N LEU A 186 -9.94 29.43 -0.47
CA LEU A 186 -9.63 28.41 0.53
C LEU A 186 -8.59 27.41 -0.01
N PHE A 187 -8.76 26.94 -1.26
CA PHE A 187 -7.80 26.06 -1.91
C PHE A 187 -6.40 26.69 -1.96
N ASP A 188 -6.27 27.93 -2.42
CA ASP A 188 -4.97 28.58 -2.59
C ASP A 188 -4.27 28.77 -1.24
N ARG A 189 -5.02 29.12 -0.19
CA ARG A 189 -4.51 29.25 1.19
C ARG A 189 -4.06 27.92 1.81
N VAL A 190 -4.79 26.84 1.56
CA VAL A 190 -4.45 25.50 2.09
C VAL A 190 -3.29 24.89 1.31
N SER A 191 -3.37 24.93 -0.02
CA SER A 191 -2.41 24.30 -0.94
C SER A 191 -0.99 24.86 -0.76
N ARG A 192 -0.84 26.19 -0.63
CA ARG A 192 0.47 26.84 -0.45
C ARG A 192 1.22 26.42 0.84
N ASN A 193 0.49 25.90 1.82
CA ASN A 193 1.00 25.48 3.12
C ASN A 193 1.07 23.94 3.27
N MET A 194 0.80 23.20 2.18
CA MET A 194 0.80 21.74 2.14
C MET A 194 2.07 21.20 1.52
N ARG A 195 2.68 20.20 2.16
CA ARG A 195 3.99 19.67 1.76
C ARG A 195 4.05 18.17 2.02
N SER A 196 4.30 17.40 0.96
CA SER A 196 4.28 15.94 0.93
C SER A 196 5.62 15.39 0.46
N ILE A 197 6.07 14.30 1.07
CA ILE A 197 7.26 13.58 0.59
C ILE A 197 7.06 12.08 0.77
N GLY A 198 7.44 11.32 -0.26
CA GLY A 198 7.37 9.87 -0.28
C GLY A 198 8.74 9.22 -0.17
N ALA A 199 8.75 7.98 0.33
CA ALA A 199 9.89 7.08 0.26
C ALA A 199 9.45 5.66 -0.09
N SER A 200 10.35 4.93 -0.76
CA SER A 200 10.08 3.57 -1.23
C SER A 200 11.26 2.63 -1.02
N LEU A 201 10.96 1.41 -0.57
CA LEU A 201 11.89 0.28 -0.45
C LEU A 201 11.79 -0.70 -1.63
N SER A 202 10.83 -0.52 -2.52
CA SER A 202 10.67 -1.34 -3.73
C SER A 202 10.14 -0.50 -4.90
N SER A 203 10.19 -1.04 -6.13
CA SER A 203 9.36 -0.52 -7.21
C SER A 203 7.94 -1.11 -7.10
N CYS A 204 6.98 -0.49 -7.80
CA CYS A 204 5.70 -1.12 -8.11
C CYS A 204 5.86 -2.11 -9.28
N LEU A 205 4.96 -3.09 -9.34
CA LEU A 205 4.87 -4.02 -10.46
C LEU A 205 3.62 -3.72 -11.28
N LEU A 206 3.78 -3.51 -12.57
CA LEU A 206 2.66 -3.24 -13.47
C LEU A 206 1.86 -4.51 -13.79
N PRO A 207 0.52 -4.46 -13.85
CA PRO A 207 -0.31 -5.56 -14.32
C PRO A 207 0.14 -6.09 -15.69
N GLY A 208 0.36 -7.41 -15.80
CA GLY A 208 0.73 -8.05 -17.06
C GLY A 208 2.15 -7.76 -17.57
N SER A 209 2.98 -7.06 -16.79
CA SER A 209 4.35 -6.69 -17.19
C SER A 209 5.39 -7.22 -16.21
N PRO A 210 6.62 -7.53 -16.65
CA PRO A 210 7.73 -7.79 -15.75
C PRO A 210 8.11 -6.51 -14.97
N ALA A 211 8.91 -6.66 -13.91
CA ALA A 211 9.43 -5.53 -13.17
C ALA A 211 10.22 -4.58 -14.10
N SER A 212 9.84 -3.30 -14.15
CA SER A 212 10.51 -2.29 -14.98
C SER A 212 11.78 -1.73 -14.33
N SER A 213 11.85 -1.75 -13.00
CA SER A 213 13.01 -1.32 -12.22
C SER A 213 13.12 -2.14 -10.94
N VAL A 214 14.35 -2.30 -10.45
CA VAL A 214 14.65 -2.97 -9.18
C VAL A 214 15.48 -2.03 -8.35
N LEU A 215 14.98 -1.72 -7.16
CA LEU A 215 15.73 -0.94 -6.19
C LEU A 215 16.88 -1.80 -5.62
N PRO A 216 18.12 -1.29 -5.56
CA PRO A 216 19.22 -2.04 -4.97
C PRO A 216 18.92 -2.48 -3.52
N PRO A 217 19.23 -3.72 -3.13
CA PRO A 217 19.00 -4.17 -1.76
C PRO A 217 19.70 -3.28 -0.73
N GLY A 218 18.99 -2.93 0.34
CA GLY A 218 19.51 -2.07 1.41
C GLY A 218 19.50 -0.57 1.07
N THR A 219 18.82 -0.17 -0.01
CA THR A 219 18.62 1.24 -0.35
C THR A 219 17.15 1.63 -0.22
N VAL A 220 16.91 2.94 -0.15
CA VAL A 220 15.59 3.57 -0.16
C VAL A 220 15.60 4.72 -1.15
N ASP A 221 14.56 4.79 -1.98
CA ASP A 221 14.30 5.91 -2.87
C ASP A 221 13.47 6.97 -2.13
N VAL A 222 13.88 8.23 -2.22
CA VAL A 222 13.22 9.40 -1.63
C VAL A 222 12.79 10.35 -2.75
N GLY A 223 11.58 10.91 -2.62
CA GLY A 223 11.05 11.83 -3.62
C GLY A 223 10.72 11.13 -4.95
N LEU A 224 10.25 9.89 -4.89
CA LEU A 224 9.67 9.22 -6.05
C LEU A 224 8.31 9.87 -6.40
N GLY A 225 8.01 9.98 -7.70
CA GLY A 225 6.73 10.51 -8.16
C GLY A 225 5.65 9.43 -8.24
N LEU A 226 4.40 9.87 -8.38
CA LEU A 226 3.25 8.96 -8.40
C LEU A 226 3.11 8.14 -9.68
N HIS A 227 3.81 8.44 -10.77
CA HIS A 227 3.62 7.74 -12.05
C HIS A 227 4.82 6.85 -12.39
N GLY A 228 5.57 6.42 -11.37
CA GLY A 228 6.80 5.66 -11.56
C GLY A 228 7.96 6.52 -12.07
N GLU A 229 7.91 7.85 -11.88
CA GLU A 229 9.03 8.73 -12.19
C GLU A 229 10.27 8.33 -11.38
N ILE A 230 11.44 8.54 -11.97
CA ILE A 230 12.73 8.24 -11.36
C ILE A 230 12.82 8.97 -10.01
N SER A 231 13.30 8.24 -8.99
CA SER A 231 13.56 8.83 -7.68
C SER A 231 14.55 9.98 -7.78
N LEU A 232 14.30 11.02 -6.98
CA LEU A 232 15.17 12.20 -7.00
C LEU A 232 16.40 12.02 -6.12
N LEU A 233 16.34 11.06 -5.19
CA LEU A 233 17.43 10.71 -4.30
C LEU A 233 17.35 9.24 -3.91
N GLN A 234 18.47 8.53 -3.96
CA GLN A 234 18.60 7.17 -3.43
C GLN A 234 19.65 7.14 -2.33
N ILE A 235 19.32 6.58 -1.17
CA ILE A 235 20.20 6.53 0.01
C ILE A 235 20.21 5.13 0.64
N PRO A 236 21.21 4.78 1.46
CA PRO A 236 21.18 3.57 2.29
C PRO A 236 19.99 3.57 3.25
N PHE A 237 19.36 2.42 3.44
CA PHE A 237 18.31 2.25 4.45
C PHE A 237 18.92 1.91 5.81
N GLU A 238 18.87 2.88 6.74
CA GLU A 238 19.43 2.76 8.10
C GLU A 238 18.35 2.50 9.18
N GLY A 239 17.13 2.18 8.74
CA GLY A 239 15.98 1.90 9.61
C GLY A 239 14.88 2.98 9.55
N ALA A 240 13.76 2.68 10.19
CA ALA A 240 12.57 3.53 10.13
C ALA A 240 12.79 4.91 10.78
N ALA A 241 13.45 4.97 11.94
CA ALA A 241 13.63 6.25 12.64
C ALA A 241 14.49 7.25 11.84
N PRO A 242 15.70 6.89 11.34
CA PRO A 242 16.49 7.80 10.51
C PRO A 242 15.74 8.25 9.25
N LEU A 243 15.09 7.31 8.55
CA LEU A 243 14.32 7.62 7.34
C LEU A 243 13.17 8.59 7.63
N THR A 244 12.33 8.31 8.62
CA THR A 244 11.22 9.19 8.97
C THR A 244 11.72 10.56 9.45
N HIS A 245 12.83 10.62 10.18
CA HIS A 245 13.39 11.90 10.62
C HIS A 245 13.87 12.75 9.44
N LEU A 246 14.50 12.11 8.45
CA LEU A 246 14.91 12.75 7.21
C LEU A 246 13.70 13.30 6.46
N LEU A 247 12.67 12.47 6.26
CA LEU A 247 11.46 12.82 5.53
C LEU A 247 10.64 13.91 6.21
N VAL A 248 10.57 13.97 7.54
CA VAL A 248 9.93 15.10 8.23
C VAL A 248 10.77 16.38 8.13
N GLY A 249 12.11 16.26 8.12
CA GLY A 249 13.01 17.40 8.00
C GLY A 249 12.86 18.20 6.70
N ILE A 250 12.60 17.50 5.59
CA ILE A 250 12.42 18.10 4.25
C ILE A 250 11.26 19.12 4.21
N PRO A 251 9.99 18.74 4.44
CA PRO A 251 8.86 19.67 4.43
C PRO A 251 8.94 20.71 5.55
N MET A 252 9.72 20.46 6.61
CA MET A 252 9.98 21.46 7.65
C MET A 252 10.98 22.55 7.25
N GLY A 253 11.70 22.38 6.13
CA GLY A 253 12.80 23.27 5.75
C GLY A 253 14.01 23.18 6.68
N LYS A 254 14.17 22.04 7.37
CA LYS A 254 15.25 21.77 8.35
C LYS A 254 16.14 20.58 7.94
N GLY A 255 15.99 20.09 6.72
CA GLY A 255 16.73 18.94 6.20
C GLY A 255 18.07 19.34 5.59
N GLU A 256 19.07 18.47 5.73
CA GLU A 256 20.39 18.59 5.09
C GLU A 256 20.42 18.00 3.67
N VAL A 257 19.25 17.59 3.15
CA VAL A 257 19.12 16.91 1.86
C VAL A 257 19.09 17.94 0.72
N PRO A 258 19.79 17.69 -0.40
CA PRO A 258 19.65 18.50 -1.60
C PRO A 258 18.21 18.38 -2.15
N VAL A 259 17.41 19.41 -1.90
CA VAL A 259 16.10 19.63 -2.53
C VAL A 259 16.27 20.51 -3.77
N ARG A 260 15.37 20.38 -4.77
CA ARG A 260 15.46 21.15 -6.02
C ARG A 260 15.15 22.63 -5.86
N GLY A 261 14.48 23.02 -4.78
CA GLY A 261 14.12 24.40 -4.49
C GLY A 261 14.18 24.72 -3.00
N LYS A 262 14.09 26.00 -2.64
CA LYS A 262 14.08 26.40 -1.23
C LYS A 262 12.73 26.08 -0.59
N THR A 263 12.79 25.59 0.64
CA THR A 263 11.60 25.32 1.47
C THR A 263 11.56 26.33 2.59
N THR A 264 10.46 27.08 2.70
CA THR A 264 10.24 28.01 3.81
C THR A 264 10.18 27.23 5.13
N ALA A 265 11.02 27.58 6.09
CA ALA A 265 11.09 26.86 7.37
C ALA A 265 9.75 26.93 8.13
N ILE A 266 9.36 25.82 8.77
CA ILE A 266 8.24 25.80 9.71
C ILE A 266 8.76 26.28 11.08
N ASN A 267 8.18 27.38 11.56
CA ASN A 267 8.57 28.03 12.81
C ASN A 267 8.10 27.22 14.02
N ALA A 268 8.77 27.42 15.17
CA ALA A 268 8.31 26.87 16.43
C ALA A 268 6.93 27.42 16.78
N GLY A 269 6.04 26.57 17.26
CA GLY A 269 4.65 26.92 17.60
C GLY A 269 3.67 26.87 16.42
N SER A 270 4.14 26.64 15.18
CA SER A 270 3.24 26.45 14.04
C SER A 270 2.29 25.28 14.29
N ILE A 271 1.00 25.51 14.04
CA ILE A 271 -0.05 24.49 14.09
C ILE A 271 -0.04 23.74 12.76
N ALA A 272 -0.05 22.42 12.80
CA ALA A 272 -0.04 21.60 11.60
C ALA A 272 -0.85 20.31 11.74
N LEU A 273 -1.15 19.72 10.59
CA LEU A 273 -1.75 18.40 10.46
C LEU A 273 -0.75 17.45 9.82
N LEU A 274 -0.82 16.18 10.21
CA LEU A 274 0.04 15.13 9.67
C LEU A 274 -0.82 14.04 9.02
N LEU A 275 -0.61 13.80 7.73
CA LEU A 275 -1.11 12.61 7.04
C LEU A 275 0.07 11.67 6.78
N VAL A 276 -0.04 10.43 7.27
CA VAL A 276 0.89 9.34 6.99
C VAL A 276 0.19 8.42 5.98
N ASN A 277 0.45 8.61 4.70
CA ASN A 277 -0.22 7.89 3.63
C ASN A 277 0.59 6.65 3.21
N ASN A 278 -0.07 5.50 3.22
CA ASN A 278 0.49 4.26 2.72
C ASN A 278 0.35 4.21 1.19
N LEU A 279 1.47 4.06 0.50
CA LEU A 279 1.55 4.06 -0.96
C LEU A 279 1.40 2.64 -1.56
N GLY A 280 1.10 1.61 -0.77
CA GLY A 280 0.84 0.27 -1.31
C GLY A 280 0.94 -0.82 -0.27
N SER A 281 2.08 -1.53 -0.27
CA SER A 281 2.28 -2.77 0.49
C SER A 281 2.93 -2.59 1.86
N THR A 282 3.13 -1.36 2.34
CA THR A 282 3.60 -1.10 3.71
C THR A 282 2.59 -1.68 4.71
N THR A 283 3.07 -2.46 5.66
CA THR A 283 2.19 -3.13 6.63
C THR A 283 1.67 -2.16 7.68
N ASP A 284 0.54 -2.48 8.31
CA ASP A 284 -0.05 -1.61 9.35
C ASP A 284 0.88 -1.45 10.57
N LEU A 285 1.70 -2.48 10.84
CA LEU A 285 2.76 -2.44 11.85
C LEU A 285 3.83 -1.41 11.50
N GLU A 286 4.31 -1.41 10.25
CA GLU A 286 5.27 -0.43 9.77
C GLU A 286 4.65 0.97 9.76
N MET A 287 3.41 1.14 9.28
CA MET A 287 2.70 2.42 9.31
C MET A 287 2.59 2.98 10.73
N SER A 288 2.36 2.13 11.73
CA SER A 288 2.35 2.53 13.15
C SER A 288 3.73 3.01 13.63
N ILE A 289 4.80 2.31 13.26
CA ILE A 289 6.19 2.70 13.58
C ILE A 289 6.55 4.03 12.92
N LEU A 290 6.20 4.20 11.65
CA LEU A 290 6.43 5.43 10.88
C LEU A 290 5.67 6.60 11.49
N SER A 291 4.40 6.40 11.85
CA SER A 291 3.58 7.42 12.52
C SER A 291 4.17 7.82 13.89
N TYR A 292 4.66 6.84 14.66
CA TYR A 292 5.34 7.06 15.94
C TYR A 292 6.58 7.95 15.79
N HIS A 293 7.45 7.66 14.81
CA HIS A 293 8.64 8.46 14.57
C HIS A 293 8.31 9.85 14.02
N ALA A 294 7.32 9.96 13.13
CA ALA A 294 6.93 11.21 12.51
C ALA A 294 6.40 12.21 13.55
N LEU A 295 5.47 11.76 14.41
CA LEU A 295 4.91 12.59 15.49
C LEU A 295 5.99 13.09 16.46
N ARG A 296 6.90 12.21 16.87
CA ARG A 296 8.00 12.58 17.77
C ARG A 296 8.98 13.55 17.14
N LYS A 297 9.32 13.33 15.86
CA LYS A 297 10.18 14.27 15.13
C LYS A 297 9.54 15.65 15.01
N CYS A 298 8.23 15.70 14.74
CA CYS A 298 7.48 16.96 14.71
C CYS A 298 7.51 17.68 16.07
N ALA A 299 7.29 16.94 17.16
CA ALA A 299 7.34 17.48 18.51
C ALA A 299 8.73 18.03 18.87
N THR A 300 9.82 17.29 18.57
CA THR A 300 11.20 17.75 18.78
C THR A 300 11.53 18.98 17.91
N ALA A 301 10.88 19.14 16.76
CA ALA A 301 11.02 20.30 15.90
C ALA A 301 10.14 21.50 16.33
N HIS A 302 9.42 21.38 17.45
CA HIS A 302 8.48 22.36 18.01
C HIS A 302 7.29 22.71 17.11
N ALA A 303 6.86 21.78 16.24
CA ALA A 303 5.61 21.90 15.49
C ALA A 303 4.46 21.27 16.30
N THR A 304 3.35 21.99 16.45
CA THR A 304 2.16 21.54 17.17
C THR A 304 1.25 20.78 16.21
N ILE A 305 1.32 19.43 16.25
CA ILE A 305 0.42 18.60 15.45
C ILE A 305 -0.94 18.52 16.15
N VAL A 306 -1.98 19.11 15.57
CA VAL A 306 -3.34 19.11 16.15
C VAL A 306 -4.20 17.94 15.66
N GLY A 307 -3.79 17.32 14.55
CA GLY A 307 -4.46 16.16 13.98
C GLY A 307 -3.48 15.28 13.20
N VAL A 308 -3.62 13.96 13.39
CA VAL A 308 -2.91 12.94 12.63
C VAL A 308 -3.88 11.92 12.04
N HIS A 309 -3.60 11.49 10.81
CA HIS A 309 -4.29 10.40 10.14
C HIS A 309 -3.26 9.48 9.46
N SER A 310 -3.47 8.15 9.51
CA SER A 310 -2.49 7.17 9.01
C SER A 310 -3.22 5.99 8.37
N GLU A 311 -3.32 5.97 7.04
CA GLU A 311 -4.06 4.98 6.25
C GLU A 311 -3.63 4.99 4.77
N ARG A 312 -4.27 4.17 3.92
CA ARG A 312 -4.15 4.19 2.45
C ARG A 312 -5.15 5.17 1.82
N HIS A 313 -4.65 6.25 1.19
CA HIS A 313 -5.48 7.25 0.49
C HIS A 313 -5.11 7.42 -0.98
N MET A 314 -3.81 7.42 -1.25
CA MET A 314 -3.25 7.54 -2.59
C MET A 314 -2.14 6.52 -2.70
N THR A 315 -2.37 5.45 -3.43
CA THR A 315 -1.45 4.31 -3.52
C THR A 315 -0.62 4.30 -4.81
N LEU A 316 0.28 3.33 -4.94
CA LEU A 316 1.15 3.03 -6.06
C LEU A 316 1.27 1.51 -6.21
N LEU A 317 0.12 0.88 -6.46
CA LEU A 317 -0.02 -0.58 -6.54
C LEU A 317 0.53 -1.29 -5.29
N ASP A 318 1.47 -2.21 -5.49
CA ASP A 318 2.09 -3.09 -4.51
C ASP A 318 3.42 -2.56 -3.98
N MET A 319 3.71 -1.28 -4.19
CA MET A 319 4.98 -0.69 -3.80
C MET A 319 5.14 -0.61 -2.28
N HIS A 320 6.26 -1.10 -1.74
CA HIS A 320 6.58 -1.04 -0.31
C HIS A 320 7.05 0.37 0.05
N SER A 321 6.08 1.22 0.32
CA SER A 321 6.28 2.67 0.34
C SER A 321 5.25 3.41 1.17
N PHE A 322 5.63 4.60 1.60
CA PHE A 322 4.78 5.50 2.37
C PHE A 322 5.13 6.95 2.06
N SER A 323 4.29 7.85 2.52
CA SER A 323 4.50 9.28 2.41
C SER A 323 4.00 10.03 3.62
N LEU A 324 4.58 11.20 3.83
CA LEU A 324 4.24 12.11 4.90
C LEU A 324 3.81 13.43 4.28
N THR A 325 2.61 13.88 4.63
CA THR A 325 2.11 15.21 4.28
C THR A 325 1.96 16.03 5.55
N LEU A 326 2.61 17.20 5.56
CA LEU A 326 2.40 18.25 6.55
C LEU A 326 1.56 19.36 5.92
N LEU A 327 0.46 19.71 6.56
CA LEU A 327 -0.31 20.92 6.26
C LEU A 327 -0.14 21.89 7.42
N VAL A 328 0.56 23.00 7.19
CA VAL A 328 0.63 24.10 8.17
C VAL A 328 -0.66 24.90 8.10
N VAL A 329 -1.27 25.11 9.26
CA VAL A 329 -2.55 25.80 9.37
C VAL A 329 -2.28 27.28 9.60
N GLU A 330 -2.69 28.10 8.64
CA GLU A 330 -2.55 29.56 8.70
C GLU A 330 -3.71 30.20 9.46
N ASP A 331 -4.93 29.74 9.20
CA ASP A 331 -6.15 30.20 9.87
C ASP A 331 -6.77 29.05 10.65
N GLU A 332 -6.89 29.20 11.97
CA GLU A 332 -7.52 28.20 12.83
C GLU A 332 -8.99 27.96 12.46
N ALA A 333 -9.67 28.90 11.80
CA ALA A 333 -11.01 28.69 11.30
C ALA A 333 -11.09 27.55 10.27
N ASP A 334 -10.00 27.26 9.55
CA ASP A 334 -9.93 26.16 8.58
C ASP A 334 -9.87 24.78 9.27
N LEU A 335 -9.46 24.73 10.55
CA LEU A 335 -9.44 23.50 11.33
C LEU A 335 -10.83 22.90 11.47
N LYS A 336 -11.90 23.72 11.47
CA LYS A 336 -13.27 23.21 11.57
C LYS A 336 -13.59 22.26 10.41
N ASP A 337 -13.07 22.56 9.22
CA ASP A 337 -13.32 21.79 7.99
C ASP A 337 -12.36 20.60 7.92
N VAL A 338 -11.13 20.74 8.43
CA VAL A 338 -10.14 19.66 8.38
C VAL A 338 -10.32 18.62 9.49
N LEU A 339 -10.56 19.07 10.72
CA LEU A 339 -10.83 18.22 11.88
C LEU A 339 -12.30 17.79 11.93
N ASN A 340 -13.11 18.17 10.94
CA ASN A 340 -14.50 17.73 10.89
C ASN A 340 -14.55 16.20 10.85
N THR A 341 -15.06 15.61 11.93
CA THR A 341 -15.37 14.19 12.04
C THR A 341 -16.86 13.93 11.87
N ASP A 342 -17.55 14.79 11.10
CA ASP A 342 -18.94 14.54 10.71
C ASP A 342 -19.06 13.16 10.06
N ALA A 343 -20.25 12.55 10.20
CA ALA A 343 -20.59 11.25 9.67
C ALA A 343 -20.36 11.14 8.15
N LEU A 344 -20.35 12.27 7.44
CA LEU A 344 -20.08 12.34 6.01
C LEU A 344 -18.61 12.07 5.65
N GLN A 345 -17.66 12.49 6.50
CA GLN A 345 -16.23 12.40 6.17
C GLN A 345 -15.44 11.43 7.05
N GLY A 346 -15.89 11.19 8.28
CA GLY A 346 -15.26 10.29 9.23
C GLY A 346 -15.01 8.87 8.70
N PRO A 347 -15.92 8.24 7.94
CA PRO A 347 -15.72 6.88 7.43
C PRO A 347 -14.53 6.75 6.46
N LEU A 348 -14.21 7.80 5.70
CA LEU A 348 -13.10 7.79 4.74
C LEU A 348 -11.80 8.29 5.38
N MET A 349 -11.85 9.42 6.09
CA MET A 349 -10.64 10.02 6.67
C MET A 349 -10.96 10.73 7.99
N LYS A 350 -10.62 10.05 9.08
CA LYS A 350 -10.78 10.55 10.45
C LYS A 350 -9.45 10.96 11.06
N PHE A 351 -9.30 12.26 11.32
CA PHE A 351 -8.17 12.78 12.06
C PHE A 351 -8.32 12.55 13.56
N HIS A 352 -7.20 12.27 14.22
CA HIS A 352 -7.11 12.09 15.66
C HIS A 352 -6.15 13.11 16.25
N SER A 353 -6.49 13.70 17.39
CA SER A 353 -5.53 14.54 18.11
C SER A 353 -4.43 13.67 18.73
N PRO A 354 -3.15 13.92 18.42
CA PRO A 354 -2.06 13.11 18.94
C PRO A 354 -1.91 13.31 20.46
N GLN A 355 -1.56 12.24 21.16
CA GLN A 355 -1.33 12.24 22.61
C GLN A 355 0.16 11.98 22.86
N LEU A 356 0.92 13.02 23.24
CA LEU A 356 2.38 12.94 23.46
C LEU A 356 2.76 13.50 24.85
N PRO A 357 3.39 12.70 25.73
CA PRO A 357 3.59 11.24 25.63
C PRO A 357 2.24 10.50 25.69
N GLY A 358 2.18 9.31 25.09
CA GLY A 358 0.96 8.51 25.10
C GLY A 358 0.50 8.19 26.53
N LEU A 359 -0.79 8.37 26.79
CA LEU A 359 -1.42 7.98 28.05
C LEU A 359 -1.36 6.46 28.19
N THR A 360 -0.74 5.97 29.27
CA THR A 360 -0.75 4.56 29.62
C THR A 360 -1.75 4.30 30.72
N VAL A 361 -2.56 3.26 30.55
CA VAL A 361 -3.38 2.73 31.64
C VAL A 361 -2.51 1.73 32.42
N PRO A 362 -2.54 1.73 33.76
CA PRO A 362 -1.78 0.76 34.55
C PRO A 362 -2.10 -0.67 34.12
N GLY A 363 -1.10 -1.37 33.59
CA GLY A 363 -1.22 -2.78 33.22
C GLY A 363 -1.02 -3.70 34.43
N PRO A 364 -1.39 -4.99 34.31
CA PRO A 364 -1.02 -5.97 35.31
C PRO A 364 0.51 -6.03 35.41
N LEU A 365 1.00 -6.11 36.64
CA LEU A 365 2.43 -6.29 36.86
C LEU A 365 2.87 -7.62 36.24
N THR A 366 3.99 -7.58 35.51
CA THR A 366 4.65 -8.81 35.06
C THR A 366 5.05 -9.65 36.27
N ALA A 367 5.20 -10.98 36.09
CA ALA A 367 5.65 -11.87 37.17
C ALA A 367 6.97 -11.39 37.81
N LEU A 368 7.86 -10.77 37.03
CA LEU A 368 9.09 -10.16 37.52
C LEU A 368 8.83 -8.93 38.40
N GLN A 369 7.90 -8.06 38.00
CA GLN A 369 7.52 -6.88 38.79
C GLN A 369 6.76 -7.27 40.07
N LEU A 370 5.93 -8.31 40.02
CA LEU A 370 5.27 -8.92 41.19
C LEU A 370 6.31 -9.47 42.16
N ALA A 371 7.24 -10.30 41.67
CA ALA A 371 8.30 -10.88 42.49
C ALA A 371 9.21 -9.81 43.13
N ARG A 372 9.47 -8.70 42.42
CA ARG A 372 10.19 -7.55 43.00
C ARG A 372 9.41 -6.90 44.12
N ARG A 373 8.12 -6.62 43.92
CA ARG A 373 7.26 -6.05 44.98
C ARG A 373 7.16 -6.95 46.19
N GLU A 374 7.02 -8.27 46.01
CA GLU A 374 6.99 -9.23 47.13
C GLU A 374 8.33 -9.27 47.87
N ALA A 375 9.45 -9.22 47.14
CA ALA A 375 10.78 -9.18 47.74
C ALA A 375 11.02 -7.88 48.53
N GLU A 376 10.63 -6.73 47.95
CA GLU A 376 10.68 -5.41 48.59
C GLU A 376 9.79 -5.37 49.85
N ALA A 377 8.55 -5.88 49.77
CA ALA A 377 7.63 -5.97 50.91
C ALA A 377 8.15 -6.90 52.03
N ALA A 378 8.93 -7.93 51.66
CA ALA A 378 9.57 -8.83 52.60
C ALA A 378 10.93 -8.31 53.13
N GLY A 379 11.33 -7.07 52.83
CA GLY A 379 12.60 -6.49 53.25
C GLY A 379 13.83 -7.16 52.63
N ARG A 380 13.67 -7.90 51.54
CA ARG A 380 14.76 -8.60 50.84
C ARG A 380 15.34 -7.69 49.78
N VAL A 381 16.65 -7.47 49.83
CA VAL A 381 17.37 -6.76 48.76
C VAL A 381 17.28 -7.60 47.48
N VAL A 382 16.66 -7.04 46.44
CA VAL A 382 16.59 -7.68 45.12
C VAL A 382 18.00 -7.70 44.54
N ALA A 383 18.68 -8.84 44.63
CA ALA A 383 19.97 -9.05 43.97
C ALA A 383 19.79 -8.83 42.45
N ALA A 384 20.71 -8.09 41.83
CA ALA A 384 20.70 -7.87 40.38
C ALA A 384 20.58 -9.22 39.64
N PRO A 385 19.76 -9.30 38.57
CA PRO A 385 19.37 -10.56 37.95
C PRO A 385 20.55 -11.45 37.54
N THR A 386 21.72 -10.85 37.26
CA THR A 386 22.97 -11.51 36.91
C THR A 386 23.63 -12.32 38.05
N THR A 387 23.24 -12.12 39.30
CA THR A 387 23.89 -12.75 40.47
C THR A 387 23.02 -13.78 41.18
N SER A 388 21.76 -13.97 40.75
CA SER A 388 20.89 -14.97 41.39
C SER A 388 21.30 -16.41 41.01
N PRO A 389 21.23 -17.38 41.94
CA PRO A 389 21.48 -18.80 41.67
C PRO A 389 20.58 -19.36 40.56
N LEU A 390 19.36 -18.82 40.44
CA LEU A 390 18.40 -19.16 39.38
C LEU A 390 18.86 -18.69 38.00
N CYS A 391 19.49 -17.52 37.88
CA CYS A 391 20.05 -17.05 36.61
C CYS A 391 21.28 -17.87 36.19
N THR A 392 22.09 -18.30 37.16
CA THR A 392 23.20 -19.25 36.91
C THR A 392 22.69 -20.64 36.51
N ALA A 393 21.59 -21.11 37.12
CA ALA A 393 20.95 -22.36 36.73
C ALA A 393 20.30 -22.28 35.33
N SER A 394 19.58 -21.19 35.03
CA SER A 394 18.93 -20.98 33.74
C SER A 394 19.92 -20.80 32.60
N SER A 395 21.06 -20.12 32.84
CA SER A 395 22.13 -19.99 31.84
C SER A 395 22.82 -21.33 31.55
N ARG A 396 23.07 -22.15 32.59
CA ARG A 396 23.57 -23.53 32.40
C ARG A 396 22.61 -24.40 31.60
N SER A 397 21.31 -24.32 31.87
CA SER A 397 20.27 -25.05 31.13
C SER A 397 20.16 -24.59 29.68
N SER A 398 20.18 -23.27 29.43
CA SER A 398 20.20 -22.70 28.08
C SER A 398 21.45 -23.08 27.30
N CYS A 399 22.61 -23.17 27.96
CA CYS A 399 23.85 -23.62 27.33
C CYS A 399 23.78 -25.11 26.94
N ARG A 400 23.24 -25.96 27.82
CA ARG A 400 22.97 -27.38 27.51
C ARG A 400 21.97 -27.54 26.36
N LEU A 401 20.91 -26.74 26.32
CA LEU A 401 19.92 -26.76 25.23
C LEU A 401 20.53 -26.33 23.88
N ARG A 402 21.41 -25.32 23.87
CA ARG A 402 22.16 -24.93 22.66
C ARG A 402 23.07 -26.04 22.16
N LEU A 403 23.82 -26.69 23.06
CA LEU A 403 24.67 -27.83 22.74
C LEU A 403 23.86 -28.98 22.09
N ILE A 404 22.71 -29.32 22.69
CA ILE A 404 21.79 -30.33 22.15
C ILE A 404 21.25 -29.92 20.78
N SER A 405 20.85 -28.66 20.61
CA SER A 405 20.39 -28.11 19.33
C SER A 405 21.47 -28.21 18.25
N THR A 406 22.70 -27.77 18.52
CA THR A 406 23.82 -27.90 17.56
C THR A 406 24.16 -29.35 17.22
N GLY A 407 24.05 -30.26 18.20
CA GLY A 407 24.22 -31.70 17.98
C GLY A 407 23.15 -32.26 17.03
N LEU A 408 21.88 -31.92 17.26
CA LEU A 408 20.76 -32.31 16.41
C LEU A 408 20.90 -31.75 14.98
N THR A 409 21.33 -30.49 14.83
CA THR A 409 21.56 -29.88 13.51
C THR A 409 22.68 -30.59 12.75
N ARG A 410 23.79 -30.95 13.42
CA ARG A 410 24.88 -31.73 12.82
C ARG A 410 24.43 -33.14 12.41
N MET A 411 23.61 -33.77 13.24
CA MET A 411 23.06 -35.09 12.95
C MET A 411 22.11 -35.05 11.75
N CYS A 412 21.23 -34.04 11.66
CA CYS A 412 20.37 -33.80 10.49
C CYS A 412 21.17 -33.54 9.22
N ALA A 413 22.27 -32.78 9.29
CA ALA A 413 23.16 -32.53 8.15
C ALA A 413 23.88 -33.80 7.68
N MET A 414 24.28 -34.68 8.61
CA MET A 414 24.88 -35.96 8.29
C MET A 414 23.88 -36.89 7.59
N VAL A 415 22.65 -36.97 8.10
CA VAL A 415 21.57 -37.78 7.48
C VAL A 415 21.21 -37.28 6.08
N THR A 416 21.10 -35.97 5.87
CA THR A 416 20.86 -35.41 4.53
C THR A 416 22.04 -35.63 3.58
N SER A 417 23.28 -35.54 4.07
CA SER A 417 24.47 -35.85 3.27
C SER A 417 24.54 -37.31 2.83
N VAL A 418 24.24 -38.25 3.74
CA VAL A 418 24.15 -39.69 3.43
C VAL A 418 23.03 -39.95 2.42
N ALA A 419 21.85 -39.37 2.60
CA ALA A 419 20.73 -39.50 1.66
C ALA A 419 21.09 -38.94 0.26
N ALA A 420 21.76 -37.78 0.19
CA ALA A 420 22.21 -37.18 -1.06
C ALA A 420 23.31 -37.99 -1.76
N CYS A 421 24.20 -38.63 -0.99
CA CYS A 421 25.24 -39.52 -1.51
C CYS A 421 24.62 -40.81 -2.09
N SER A 422 23.67 -41.41 -1.38
CA SER A 422 22.91 -42.58 -1.86
C SER A 422 22.11 -42.26 -3.13
N ALA A 423 21.47 -41.09 -3.20
CA ALA A 423 20.75 -40.65 -4.41
C ALA A 423 21.69 -40.41 -5.61
N ARG A 424 22.92 -39.90 -5.38
CA ARG A 424 23.94 -39.78 -6.43
C ARG A 424 24.44 -41.13 -6.91
N ARG A 425 24.71 -42.07 -6.00
CA ARG A 425 25.09 -43.45 -6.37
C ARG A 425 24.01 -44.14 -7.18
N LEU A 426 22.74 -43.98 -6.81
CA LEU A 426 21.61 -44.55 -7.56
C LEU A 426 21.50 -43.98 -8.98
N ARG A 427 21.80 -42.68 -9.17
CA ARG A 427 21.85 -42.05 -10.50
C ARG A 427 23.05 -42.52 -11.34
N CYS A 428 24.23 -42.67 -10.75
CA CYS A 428 25.39 -43.27 -11.42
C CYS A 428 25.12 -44.72 -11.81
N TRP A 429 24.51 -45.51 -10.93
CA TRP A 429 24.19 -46.91 -11.19
C TRP A 429 23.16 -47.06 -12.32
N LYS A 430 22.12 -46.22 -12.34
CA LYS A 430 21.17 -46.14 -13.47
C LYS A 430 21.84 -45.75 -14.79
N ARG A 431 22.82 -44.83 -14.76
CA ARG A 431 23.61 -44.44 -15.94
C ARG A 431 24.51 -45.58 -16.46
N CYS A 432 25.14 -46.36 -15.56
CA CYS A 432 25.90 -47.55 -15.95
C CYS A 432 25.00 -48.64 -16.54
N LEU A 433 23.80 -48.85 -15.98
CA LEU A 433 22.82 -49.81 -16.50
C LEU A 433 22.33 -49.43 -17.91
N THR A 434 22.18 -48.14 -18.22
CA THR A 434 21.85 -47.68 -19.58
C THR A 434 22.99 -47.82 -20.60
N PHE A 435 24.25 -47.94 -20.16
CA PHE A 435 25.41 -48.08 -21.05
C PHE A 435 25.70 -49.54 -21.43
N CYS A 436 25.26 -50.51 -20.61
CA CYS A 436 25.56 -51.94 -20.81
C CYS A 436 24.44 -52.76 -21.46
N GLY A 437 23.38 -52.14 -21.98
CA GLY A 437 22.48 -52.77 -22.97
C GLY A 437 21.81 -54.10 -22.58
N ARG A 438 21.47 -54.34 -21.30
CA ARG A 438 20.64 -55.49 -20.89
C ARG A 438 19.51 -55.05 -19.95
N PRO A 439 18.23 -55.23 -20.31
CA PRO A 439 17.15 -55.18 -19.34
C PRO A 439 17.09 -56.53 -18.61
N THR A 440 16.89 -56.50 -17.29
CA THR A 440 16.65 -57.65 -16.39
C THR A 440 17.87 -58.45 -15.94
N CYS A 441 18.52 -58.01 -14.84
CA CYS A 441 19.27 -58.87 -13.92
C CYS A 441 19.15 -58.30 -12.49
N GLY A 442 18.51 -59.03 -11.58
CA GLY A 442 18.71 -58.97 -10.12
C GLY A 442 18.35 -57.68 -9.37
N ALA A 443 17.23 -57.71 -8.63
CA ALA A 443 16.98 -56.75 -7.55
C ALA A 443 18.11 -56.80 -6.51
N PRO A 444 18.71 -55.67 -6.09
CA PRO A 444 19.49 -55.64 -4.88
C PRO A 444 18.54 -55.63 -3.68
N SER A 445 18.87 -56.49 -2.72
CA SER A 445 18.24 -56.67 -1.42
C SER A 445 17.74 -55.37 -0.79
N HIS A 446 16.49 -55.44 -0.32
CA HIS A 446 15.93 -54.51 0.66
C HIS A 446 16.95 -54.27 1.79
N ILE A 447 17.49 -53.07 1.91
CA ILE A 447 17.89 -52.56 3.21
C ILE A 447 16.58 -52.31 3.95
N SER A 448 16.27 -53.19 4.90
CA SER A 448 15.22 -52.95 5.89
C SER A 448 15.57 -51.70 6.67
N LEU A 449 14.94 -50.57 6.33
CA LEU A 449 14.70 -49.51 7.29
C LEU A 449 13.47 -49.95 8.07
N ASN A 450 13.68 -50.60 9.21
CA ASN A 450 12.62 -50.78 10.21
C ASN A 450 11.94 -49.42 10.46
N PRO A 451 10.60 -49.35 10.57
CA PRO A 451 9.95 -48.13 10.99
C PRO A 451 10.50 -47.74 12.37
N LEU A 452 10.90 -46.48 12.51
CA LEU A 452 11.26 -45.85 13.79
C LEU A 452 10.18 -46.19 14.84
N PRO A 453 10.55 -46.56 16.08
CA PRO A 453 9.57 -46.77 17.12
C PRO A 453 8.80 -45.47 17.37
N THR A 454 7.48 -45.59 17.46
CA THR A 454 6.59 -44.59 18.01
C THR A 454 7.09 -44.11 19.37
N PRO A 455 6.97 -42.81 19.71
CA PRO A 455 7.40 -42.32 21.00
C PRO A 455 6.49 -42.90 22.10
N LEU A 456 7.07 -43.64 23.04
CA LEU A 456 6.45 -44.03 24.32
C LEU A 456 6.42 -42.83 25.29
N PRO A 457 5.53 -42.85 26.31
CA PRO A 457 4.79 -41.66 26.76
C PRO A 457 5.55 -40.81 27.78
N ALA A 458 5.24 -39.51 27.80
CA ALA A 458 5.64 -38.57 28.84
C ALA A 458 5.04 -38.96 30.22
N PRO A 459 5.75 -38.71 31.34
CA PRO A 459 5.23 -39.01 32.67
C PRO A 459 4.08 -38.07 33.02
N ARG A 460 2.99 -38.66 33.53
CA ARG A 460 1.83 -37.96 34.09
C ARG A 460 2.26 -37.13 35.31
N ALA A 461 2.39 -35.82 35.14
CA ALA A 461 2.21 -34.87 36.24
C ALA A 461 0.76 -34.39 36.22
N ARG A 462 0.00 -34.72 37.26
CA ARG A 462 -1.37 -34.23 37.48
C ARG A 462 -1.30 -32.72 37.74
N PHE A 463 -1.84 -31.91 36.83
CA PHE A 463 -2.34 -30.59 37.13
C PHE A 463 -3.79 -30.50 36.67
N THR A 464 -4.68 -30.37 37.64
CA THR A 464 -6.11 -30.13 37.47
C THR A 464 -6.34 -28.65 37.19
N ALA A 465 -6.89 -28.30 36.02
CA ALA A 465 -7.62 -27.06 35.80
C ALA A 465 -8.54 -27.18 34.57
N ARG A 466 -9.71 -26.54 34.67
CA ARG A 466 -10.98 -26.75 33.94
C ARG A 466 -11.05 -26.07 32.54
N CYS A 467 -11.82 -26.70 31.63
CA CYS A 467 -12.73 -26.23 30.54
C CYS A 467 -12.31 -25.06 29.60
N PHE A 468 -12.69 -24.90 28.32
CA PHE A 468 -13.89 -25.22 27.50
C PHE A 468 -13.52 -25.13 25.97
N SER A 469 -14.20 -25.92 25.11
CA SER A 469 -14.71 -25.62 23.71
C SER A 469 -13.76 -24.98 22.65
N ALA A 470 -13.60 -25.41 21.39
CA ALA A 470 -14.52 -26.02 20.42
C ALA A 470 -13.77 -26.78 19.31
N ALA A 471 -14.25 -27.96 18.92
CA ALA A 471 -13.82 -28.68 17.72
C ALA A 471 -15.05 -29.18 16.94
N ALA A 472 -15.46 -28.40 15.95
CA ALA A 472 -16.23 -28.82 14.78
C ALA A 472 -15.54 -28.06 13.63
N THR A 473 -14.98 -28.67 12.58
CA THR A 473 -15.72 -29.32 11.50
C THR A 473 -14.67 -29.97 10.58
N ALA A 474 -14.48 -31.29 10.65
CA ALA A 474 -13.62 -32.01 9.68
C ALA A 474 -14.00 -33.50 9.61
N ARG A 475 -15.29 -33.78 9.33
CA ARG A 475 -15.75 -35.12 8.90
C ARG A 475 -16.89 -34.96 7.90
N ARG A 476 -16.53 -34.90 6.61
CA ARG A 476 -17.31 -35.37 5.46
C ARG A 476 -16.36 -35.33 4.26
N TRP A 477 -16.56 -36.23 3.30
CA TRP A 477 -15.75 -36.45 2.08
C TRP A 477 -14.60 -37.46 2.16
N ARG A 478 -14.94 -38.71 2.51
CA ARG A 478 -14.28 -39.90 1.95
C ARG A 478 -15.28 -41.03 1.78
N SER A 479 -15.98 -41.08 0.64
CA SER A 479 -16.59 -42.31 0.09
C SER A 479 -17.28 -42.01 -1.24
N ARG A 480 -16.61 -42.30 -2.37
CA ARG A 480 -17.16 -42.75 -3.67
C ARG A 480 -16.10 -42.56 -4.76
N ALA A 481 -15.36 -43.63 -5.07
CA ALA A 481 -14.78 -43.88 -6.40
C ALA A 481 -13.96 -45.19 -6.36
N ALA A 482 -14.65 -46.32 -6.55
CA ALA A 482 -14.04 -47.56 -7.05
C ALA A 482 -15.15 -48.48 -7.56
N ALA A 483 -15.26 -48.63 -8.88
CA ALA A 483 -15.45 -49.92 -9.58
C ALA A 483 -15.93 -49.73 -11.04
N GLN A 484 -15.49 -50.67 -11.90
CA GLN A 484 -15.90 -51.01 -13.28
C GLN A 484 -15.11 -50.30 -14.41
N TRP A 485 -14.03 -50.90 -14.94
CA TRP A 485 -13.92 -51.96 -15.98
C TRP A 485 -14.32 -51.49 -17.40
N ARG A 486 -13.35 -51.57 -18.34
CA ARG A 486 -13.48 -51.40 -19.82
C ARG A 486 -13.86 -52.75 -20.49
N PRO A 487 -14.27 -52.81 -21.79
CA PRO A 487 -13.32 -52.79 -22.94
C PRO A 487 -13.80 -52.18 -24.30
N CYS A 488 -12.80 -51.85 -25.14
CA CYS A 488 -12.71 -51.86 -26.63
C CYS A 488 -13.77 -51.27 -27.58
N ALA A 489 -13.38 -50.38 -28.52
CA ALA A 489 -13.13 -50.71 -29.96
C ALA A 489 -12.95 -49.47 -30.88
N TRP A 490 -11.93 -49.55 -31.75
CA TRP A 490 -11.74 -49.10 -33.16
C TRP A 490 -12.11 -47.68 -33.72
N ARG A 491 -11.18 -47.23 -34.59
CA ARG A 491 -10.99 -46.02 -35.46
C ARG A 491 -11.99 -45.90 -36.66
N PRO A 492 -11.87 -44.95 -37.66
CA PRO A 492 -11.25 -43.59 -37.77
C PRO A 492 -12.05 -42.53 -38.63
N HIS A 493 -11.44 -41.34 -38.80
CA HIS A 493 -11.52 -40.35 -39.92
C HIS A 493 -12.80 -39.51 -40.17
N ARG A 494 -12.61 -38.17 -40.18
CA ARG A 494 -12.80 -37.32 -41.38
C ARG A 494 -12.14 -35.94 -41.23
N THR A 495 -11.35 -35.61 -42.24
CA THR A 495 -10.77 -34.32 -42.60
C THR A 495 -11.80 -33.42 -43.29
N VAL A 496 -11.79 -32.11 -43.01
CA VAL A 496 -12.02 -31.07 -44.03
C VAL A 496 -11.12 -29.86 -43.73
N SER A 497 -10.43 -29.42 -44.77
CA SER A 497 -9.53 -28.29 -44.93
C SER A 497 -10.25 -26.99 -45.30
N MET A 498 -9.70 -25.83 -44.94
CA MET A 498 -9.55 -24.63 -45.79
C MET A 498 -8.67 -23.60 -45.04
N CYS A 499 -7.44 -23.38 -45.48
CA CYS A 499 -6.97 -22.32 -46.40
C CYS A 499 -6.76 -20.92 -45.76
N ARG A 500 -5.47 -20.63 -45.50
CA ARG A 500 -4.68 -19.39 -45.73
C ARG A 500 -5.30 -18.02 -45.37
N SER A 501 -4.57 -17.28 -44.54
CA SER A 501 -3.73 -16.19 -45.05
C SER A 501 -2.79 -15.64 -43.96
N SER A 502 -1.53 -15.52 -44.34
CA SER A 502 -0.43 -14.92 -43.61
C SER A 502 -0.44 -13.40 -43.80
N VAL A 503 -0.52 -12.63 -42.72
CA VAL A 503 -0.08 -11.23 -42.71
C VAL A 503 0.81 -11.03 -41.50
N ALA A 504 2.09 -10.82 -41.78
CA ALA A 504 3.08 -10.39 -40.80
C ALA A 504 2.73 -8.97 -40.32
N ARG A 505 2.68 -8.76 -39.00
CA ARG A 505 2.75 -7.42 -38.40
C ARG A 505 4.07 -7.30 -37.65
N ALA A 506 4.87 -6.34 -38.10
CA ALA A 506 6.07 -5.86 -37.42
C ALA A 506 5.69 -5.15 -36.11
N PRO A 507 6.55 -5.19 -35.07
CA PRO A 507 6.33 -4.44 -33.84
C PRO A 507 6.63 -2.95 -34.06
N VAL A 508 5.65 -2.11 -33.74
CA VAL A 508 5.80 -0.64 -33.69
C VAL A 508 6.53 -0.29 -32.39
N THR A 509 7.76 0.19 -32.52
CA THR A 509 8.52 0.84 -31.45
C THR A 509 8.11 2.32 -31.38
N ALA A 510 7.51 2.73 -30.26
CA ALA A 510 7.28 4.15 -29.97
C ALA A 510 8.50 4.74 -29.24
N PRO A 511 9.01 5.93 -29.63
CA PRO A 511 10.18 6.53 -29.01
C PRO A 511 9.83 7.27 -27.72
N TRP A 512 10.60 6.99 -26.68
CA TRP A 512 10.63 7.71 -25.42
C TRP A 512 11.31 9.07 -25.63
N TRP A 513 10.62 10.15 -25.29
CA TRP A 513 11.22 11.49 -25.23
C TRP A 513 11.53 11.83 -23.77
N THR A 514 12.83 11.89 -23.48
CA THR A 514 13.44 12.40 -22.25
C THR A 514 13.47 13.93 -22.25
N TYR A 515 13.04 14.55 -21.15
CA TYR A 515 13.61 15.81 -20.61
C TYR A 515 13.41 15.87 -19.10
#